data_AF-C5BME0-F1
#
_entry.id   AF-C5BME0-F1
#
_cell.length_a   1.000
_cell.length_b   1.000
_cell.length_c   1.000
_cell.angle_alpha   90.00
_cell.angle_beta   90.00
_cell.angle_gamma   90.00
#
_symmetry.space_group_name_H-M   'P 1'
#
loop_
_entity.id
_entity.type
_entity.pdbx_description
1 polymer ?
#
loop_
_entity_poly.entity_id
_entity_poly.type
_entity_poly.pdbx_seq_one_letter_code
_entity_poly.pdbx_strand_id
1 'polypeptide(L)'
;MAEQQFSDVQDAQPHAQQRDWLLCHSCGELQKVVSISPRHQMVCCNCDEVLHSAEPRRLELASALSVTALILFICANTLPFLTLDVGSQSQTVTILDGFFALLERQQWILAGVVITTIFLFPLIEIFAFLYLLIPYSYNRHLPGQCIVLRWLVIAESWSMLEVFMLAMVVGSVKMADMAVLHLDEGAYTFFALVAVLILTFVKLNRRHLWSWINTNNYFSMGPDEIVYDCRICHAMVGESIIDRTHECPRCHSEIHRRIPHSLQKSTALVIAAAVLYVPANVLPIMTYSTLGETETDTIFSGVVELIQQELWGVAIIVFTASILVPMAKLIILSYLIWSVKAGVKRGAKQRAFLFKLTEIVGRWSMVDVYVVTIFVSLVQFGFVYTVEPEAAIIAFGAVVILTMVAAEAFDPRLIWDVLDDKNSR
;
A
#
# COMPACT_ATOMS: atom_id res chain seq x y z
N MET A 1 39.00 -4.75 -2.07
CA MET A 1 38.95 -3.33 -1.66
C MET A 1 37.55 -2.89 -1.25
N ALA A 2 36.50 -3.13 -2.06
CA ALA A 2 35.12 -2.81 -1.66
C ALA A 2 34.61 -3.57 -0.41
N GLU A 3 34.94 -4.87 -0.27
CA GLU A 3 34.56 -5.66 0.93
C GLU A 3 35.28 -5.21 2.22
N GLN A 4 36.54 -4.76 2.13
CA GLN A 4 37.27 -4.22 3.28
C GLN A 4 36.72 -2.85 3.71
N GLN A 5 36.31 -2.01 2.74
CA GLN A 5 35.69 -0.71 3.03
C GLN A 5 34.30 -0.83 3.67
N PHE A 6 33.55 -1.90 3.40
CA PHE A 6 32.25 -2.19 4.04
C PHE A 6 32.43 -2.67 5.49
N SER A 7 33.50 -3.42 5.78
CA SER A 7 33.88 -3.83 7.14
C SER A 7 34.21 -2.63 8.03
N ASP A 8 34.98 -1.67 7.52
CA ASP A 8 35.38 -0.46 8.29
C ASP A 8 34.19 0.44 8.67
N VAL A 9 33.10 0.43 7.87
CA VAL A 9 31.86 1.19 8.16
C VAL A 9 30.98 0.45 9.18
N GLN A 10 31.03 -0.89 9.21
CA GLN A 10 30.38 -1.69 10.26
C GLN A 10 31.08 -1.52 11.62
N ASP A 11 32.39 -1.25 11.63
CA ASP A 11 33.21 -1.01 12.82
C ASP A 11 33.23 0.46 13.29
N ALA A 12 32.52 1.37 12.61
CA ALA A 12 32.35 2.75 13.03
C ALA A 12 31.68 2.78 14.43
N GLN A 13 32.47 3.11 15.46
CA GLN A 13 32.02 3.05 16.84
C GLN A 13 30.82 3.95 17.06
N PRO A 14 29.66 3.41 17.46
CA PRO A 14 28.48 4.22 17.72
C PRO A 14 28.77 5.15 18.90
N HIS A 15 28.62 6.46 18.71
CA HIS A 15 28.50 7.38 19.84
C HIS A 15 27.27 6.96 20.66
N ALA A 16 27.49 6.26 21.78
CA ALA A 16 26.43 5.66 22.59
C ALA A 16 25.36 6.68 23.05
N GLN A 17 25.72 7.97 23.13
CA GLN A 17 24.81 9.07 23.45
C GLN A 17 23.83 9.46 22.33
N GLN A 18 24.09 9.05 21.08
CA GLN A 18 23.30 9.46 19.90
C GLN A 18 22.34 8.38 19.36
N ARG A 19 22.32 7.19 19.97
CA ARG A 19 21.43 6.07 19.56
C ARG A 19 19.93 6.40 19.70
N ASP A 20 19.61 7.34 20.58
CA ASP A 20 18.24 7.72 20.90
C ASP A 20 17.71 8.86 20.02
N TRP A 21 18.38 9.30 18.97
CA TRP A 21 17.83 10.35 18.09
C TRP A 21 16.99 9.77 16.95
N LEU A 22 15.92 10.49 16.58
CA LEU A 22 15.08 10.23 15.43
C LEU A 22 14.91 11.49 14.60
N LEU A 23 15.00 11.37 13.27
CA LEU A 23 14.59 12.40 12.34
C LEU A 23 13.10 12.21 12.01
N CYS A 24 12.34 13.29 11.95
CA CYS A 24 10.98 13.23 11.42
C CYS A 24 11.00 13.04 9.89
N HIS A 25 10.41 11.96 9.39
CA HIS A 25 10.35 11.71 7.94
C HIS A 25 9.59 12.80 7.15
N SER A 26 8.56 13.41 7.76
CA SER A 26 7.68 14.37 7.08
C SER A 26 8.29 15.78 6.97
N CYS A 27 8.94 16.28 8.03
CA CYS A 27 9.46 17.65 8.07
C CYS A 27 10.99 17.75 8.24
N GLY A 28 11.68 16.65 8.54
CA GLY A 28 13.13 16.63 8.75
C GLY A 28 13.61 17.03 10.15
N GLU A 29 12.71 17.35 11.09
CA GLU A 29 13.07 17.77 12.44
C GLU A 29 13.75 16.65 13.25
N LEU A 30 14.94 16.92 13.80
CA LEU A 30 15.72 15.97 14.60
C LEU A 30 15.32 16.06 16.09
N GLN A 31 14.85 14.96 16.67
CA GLN A 31 14.37 14.92 18.06
C GLN A 31 14.92 13.71 18.82
N LYS A 32 15.29 13.92 20.08
CA LYS A 32 15.74 12.84 20.97
C LYS A 32 14.53 12.07 21.49
N VAL A 33 14.56 10.76 21.31
CA VAL A 33 13.61 9.80 21.87
C VAL A 33 13.72 9.84 23.38
N VAL A 34 12.57 10.07 24.01
CA VAL A 34 12.41 10.04 25.46
C VAL A 34 11.64 8.78 25.82
N SER A 35 11.92 8.19 26.98
CA SER A 35 11.11 7.10 27.50
C SER A 35 9.68 7.59 27.74
N ILE A 36 8.73 6.97 27.06
CA ILE A 36 7.30 7.29 27.15
C ILE A 36 6.59 6.20 27.94
N SER A 37 5.59 6.59 28.74
CA SER A 37 4.74 5.61 29.42
C SER A 37 3.85 4.87 28.40
N PRO A 38 3.37 3.65 28.70
CA PRO A 38 2.63 2.79 27.77
C PRO A 38 1.38 3.36 27.07
N ARG A 39 0.90 4.53 27.50
CA ARG A 39 -0.29 5.22 26.97
C ARG A 39 0.02 6.52 26.22
N HIS A 40 1.28 6.89 26.12
CA HIS A 40 1.71 8.13 25.50
C HIS A 40 2.48 7.85 24.21
N GLN A 41 2.31 8.75 23.24
CA GLN A 41 3.01 8.75 21.96
C GLN A 41 3.87 10.00 21.88
N MET A 42 5.05 9.87 21.29
CA MET A 42 5.93 10.97 20.94
C MET A 42 5.56 11.45 19.55
N VAL A 43 5.15 12.71 19.46
CA VAL A 43 4.86 13.39 18.19
C VAL A 43 5.97 14.38 17.87
N CYS A 44 6.16 14.67 16.58
CA CYS A 44 7.08 15.69 16.12
C CYS A 44 6.60 17.08 16.53
N CYS A 45 7.44 17.85 17.21
CA CYS A 45 7.11 19.22 17.64
C CYS A 45 6.77 20.22 16.51
N ASN A 46 7.14 19.92 15.26
CA ASN A 46 6.92 20.81 14.12
C ASN A 46 5.65 20.44 13.33
N CYS A 47 5.53 19.16 12.93
CA CYS A 47 4.48 18.68 12.01
C CYS A 47 3.47 17.70 12.63
N ASP A 48 3.54 17.47 13.94
CA ASP A 48 2.65 16.60 14.71
C ASP A 48 2.62 15.13 14.25
N GLU A 49 3.62 14.69 13.47
CA GLU A 49 3.79 13.30 13.03
C GLU A 49 4.16 12.39 14.21
N VAL A 50 3.57 11.19 14.31
CA VAL A 50 3.90 10.25 15.39
C VAL A 50 5.27 9.64 15.12
N LEU A 51 6.25 9.93 15.98
CA LEU A 51 7.63 9.44 15.86
C LEU A 51 7.84 8.12 16.58
N HIS A 52 7.26 7.97 17.77
CA HIS A 52 7.44 6.78 18.60
C HIS A 52 6.23 6.55 19.51
N SER A 53 5.72 5.32 19.59
CA SER A 53 4.70 4.92 20.56
C SER A 53 5.26 3.85 21.50
N ALA A 54 4.96 3.97 22.79
CA ALA A 54 5.51 3.09 23.83
C ALA A 54 4.74 1.77 23.99
N GLU A 55 3.92 1.34 23.02
CA GLU A 55 3.00 0.22 23.23
C GLU A 55 3.77 -1.07 23.64
N PRO A 56 3.57 -1.58 24.86
CA PRO A 56 4.22 -2.80 25.33
C PRO A 56 3.41 -3.97 24.81
N ARG A 57 3.73 -4.49 23.62
CA ARG A 57 2.91 -5.56 23.04
C ARG A 57 3.70 -6.75 22.49
N ARG A 58 3.20 -7.90 22.91
CA ARG A 58 3.76 -9.24 22.86
C ARG A 58 3.97 -9.67 21.41
N LEU A 59 5.22 -9.67 20.94
CA LEU A 59 5.57 -10.30 19.66
C LEU A 59 5.17 -11.78 19.62
N GLU A 60 4.99 -12.43 20.78
CA GLU A 60 4.42 -13.78 20.90
C GLU A 60 2.98 -13.88 20.37
N LEU A 61 2.16 -12.83 20.52
CA LEU A 61 0.82 -12.83 19.93
C LEU A 61 0.92 -12.70 18.41
N ALA A 62 1.86 -11.88 17.92
CA ALA A 62 2.08 -11.71 16.48
C ALA A 62 2.59 -13.00 15.82
N SER A 63 3.43 -13.79 16.49
CA SER A 63 3.85 -15.09 15.97
C SER A 63 2.68 -16.08 15.88
N ALA A 64 1.83 -16.16 16.91
CA ALA A 64 0.61 -16.98 16.86
C ALA A 64 -0.33 -16.55 15.72
N LEU A 65 -0.55 -15.25 15.56
CA LEU A 65 -1.38 -14.69 14.48
C LEU A 65 -0.80 -15.00 13.09
N SER A 66 0.53 -14.99 12.91
CA SER A 66 1.14 -15.34 11.62
C SER A 66 0.91 -16.80 11.22
N VAL A 67 0.87 -17.73 12.19
CA VAL A 67 0.52 -19.14 11.94
C VAL A 67 -0.97 -19.27 11.64
N THR A 68 -1.82 -18.55 12.37
CA THR A 68 -3.27 -18.49 12.08
C THR A 68 -3.53 -17.95 10.67
N ALA A 69 -2.81 -16.91 10.24
CA ALA A 69 -2.92 -16.36 8.90
C ALA A 69 -2.61 -17.41 7.82
N LEU A 70 -1.55 -18.22 8.00
CA LEU A 70 -1.23 -19.30 7.05
C LEU A 70 -2.37 -20.33 6.94
N ILE A 71 -2.94 -20.75 8.07
CA ILE A 71 -4.04 -21.72 8.10
C ILE A 71 -5.28 -21.12 7.41
N LEU A 72 -5.65 -19.89 7.75
CA LEU A 72 -6.78 -19.20 7.14
C LEU A 72 -6.57 -18.97 5.64
N PHE A 73 -5.34 -18.67 5.21
CA PHE A 73 -5.02 -18.52 3.79
C PHE A 73 -5.22 -19.83 3.02
N ILE A 74 -4.76 -20.96 3.55
CA ILE A 74 -4.99 -22.27 2.93
C ILE A 74 -6.49 -22.55 2.86
N CYS A 75 -7.20 -22.42 3.98
CA CYS A 75 -8.64 -22.66 4.03
C CYS A 75 -9.43 -21.75 3.07
N ALA A 76 -9.13 -20.45 3.03
CA ALA A 76 -9.80 -19.48 2.17
C ALA A 76 -9.62 -19.77 0.66
N ASN A 77 -8.49 -20.37 0.26
CA ASN A 77 -8.23 -20.72 -1.13
C ASN A 77 -8.75 -22.11 -1.54
N THR A 78 -9.05 -22.99 -0.57
CA THR A 78 -9.55 -24.35 -0.84
C THR A 78 -11.06 -24.50 -0.69
N LEU A 79 -11.68 -23.66 0.15
CA LEU A 79 -13.12 -23.72 0.42
C LEU A 79 -13.91 -22.99 -0.68
N PRO A 80 -15.16 -23.41 -0.95
CA PRO A 80 -16.07 -22.66 -1.80
C PRO A 80 -16.16 -21.21 -1.32
N PHE A 81 -15.99 -20.28 -2.24
CA PHE A 81 -16.01 -18.87 -1.91
C PHE A 81 -17.42 -18.30 -2.03
N LEU A 82 -18.12 -18.71 -3.09
CA LEU A 82 -19.39 -18.12 -3.48
C LEU A 82 -20.19 -19.13 -4.28
N THR A 83 -21.47 -19.26 -3.95
CA THR A 83 -22.43 -20.10 -4.66
C THR A 83 -23.40 -19.22 -5.43
N LEU A 84 -23.54 -19.51 -6.72
CA LEU A 84 -24.45 -18.83 -7.63
C LEU A 84 -25.61 -19.77 -7.95
N ASP A 85 -26.80 -19.35 -7.57
CA ASP A 85 -28.04 -20.04 -7.91
C ASP A 85 -28.72 -19.35 -9.09
N VAL A 86 -28.78 -20.04 -10.22
CA VAL A 86 -29.49 -19.58 -11.43
C VAL A 86 -30.53 -20.63 -11.82
N GLY A 87 -31.79 -20.34 -11.46
CA GLY A 87 -32.90 -21.28 -11.68
C GLY A 87 -32.81 -22.50 -10.76
N SER A 88 -32.61 -23.70 -11.33
CA SER A 88 -32.48 -24.96 -10.57
C SER A 88 -31.04 -25.48 -10.50
N GLN A 89 -30.07 -24.77 -11.09
CA GLN A 89 -28.66 -25.14 -11.03
C GLN A 89 -27.94 -24.23 -10.04
N SER A 90 -27.18 -24.85 -9.14
CA SER A 90 -26.26 -24.19 -8.23
C SER A 90 -24.84 -24.48 -8.69
N GLN A 91 -24.01 -23.44 -8.83
CA GLN A 91 -22.59 -23.58 -9.08
C GLN A 91 -21.79 -22.94 -7.95
N THR A 92 -20.87 -23.71 -7.38
CA THR A 92 -19.94 -23.21 -6.37
C THR A 92 -18.65 -22.80 -7.05
N VAL A 93 -18.10 -21.65 -6.64
CA VAL A 93 -16.93 -21.02 -7.26
C VAL A 93 -15.89 -20.75 -6.19
N THR A 94 -14.63 -21.09 -6.45
CA THR A 94 -13.49 -20.67 -5.63
C THR A 94 -12.82 -19.42 -6.22
N ILE A 95 -11.98 -18.74 -5.43
CA ILE A 95 -11.17 -17.59 -5.93
C ILE A 95 -10.29 -18.01 -7.12
N LEU A 96 -9.71 -19.22 -7.06
CA LEU A 96 -8.83 -19.72 -8.11
C LEU A 96 -9.59 -20.04 -9.39
N ASP A 97 -10.82 -20.52 -9.30
CA ASP A 97 -11.67 -20.73 -10.49
C ASP A 97 -11.92 -19.41 -11.22
N GLY A 98 -12.15 -18.33 -10.47
CA GLY A 98 -12.27 -16.98 -11.05
C GLY A 98 -11.01 -16.53 -11.80
N PHE A 99 -9.81 -16.88 -11.30
CA PHE A 99 -8.55 -16.62 -12.00
C PHE A 99 -8.44 -17.43 -13.30
N PHE A 100 -8.75 -18.72 -13.28
CA PHE A 100 -8.71 -19.56 -14.49
C PHE A 100 -9.74 -19.11 -15.53
N ALA A 101 -10.92 -18.68 -15.10
CA ALA A 101 -11.95 -18.13 -15.97
C ALA A 101 -11.45 -16.87 -16.72
N LEU A 102 -10.72 -15.97 -16.02
CA LEU A 102 -10.08 -14.81 -16.65
C LEU A 102 -9.00 -15.20 -17.68
N LEU A 103 -8.22 -16.25 -17.42
CA LEU A 103 -7.20 -16.75 -18.35
C LEU A 103 -7.82 -17.33 -19.62
N GLU A 104 -8.88 -18.12 -19.50
CA GLU A 104 -9.60 -18.70 -20.65
C GLU A 104 -10.15 -17.64 -21.60
N ARG A 105 -10.53 -16.48 -21.04
CA ARG A 105 -11.03 -15.31 -21.78
C ARG A 105 -9.93 -14.38 -22.30
N GLN A 106 -8.66 -14.78 -22.23
CA GLN A 106 -7.49 -13.99 -22.68
C GLN A 106 -7.33 -12.64 -21.95
N GLN A 107 -7.92 -12.50 -20.76
CA GLN A 107 -7.81 -11.29 -19.94
C GLN A 107 -6.56 -11.35 -19.04
N TRP A 108 -5.39 -11.51 -19.67
CA TRP A 108 -4.11 -11.77 -19.00
C TRP A 108 -3.72 -10.72 -17.97
N ILE A 109 -4.03 -9.44 -18.24
CA ILE A 109 -3.71 -8.33 -17.35
C ILE A 109 -4.51 -8.44 -16.05
N LEU A 110 -5.83 -8.66 -16.15
CA LEU A 110 -6.71 -8.78 -14.99
C LEU A 110 -6.42 -10.05 -14.19
N ALA A 111 -6.22 -11.18 -14.88
CA ALA A 111 -5.78 -12.43 -14.26
C ALA A 111 -4.46 -12.23 -13.48
N GLY A 112 -3.51 -11.52 -14.08
CA GLY A 112 -2.23 -11.15 -13.47
C GLY A 112 -2.39 -10.31 -12.21
N VAL A 113 -3.27 -9.30 -12.21
CA VAL A 113 -3.58 -8.48 -11.04
C VAL A 113 -4.18 -9.34 -9.93
N VAL A 114 -5.17 -10.18 -10.23
CA VAL A 114 -5.84 -11.07 -9.27
C VAL A 114 -4.85 -12.02 -8.61
N ILE A 115 -4.10 -12.79 -9.39
CA ILE A 115 -3.17 -13.79 -8.82
C ILE A 115 -2.05 -13.13 -8.03
N THR A 116 -1.55 -11.99 -8.50
CA THR A 116 -0.45 -11.29 -7.83
C THR A 116 -0.90 -10.72 -6.49
N THR A 117 -2.11 -10.17 -6.41
CA THR A 117 -2.55 -9.40 -5.24
C THR A 117 -3.39 -10.18 -4.24
N ILE A 118 -4.11 -11.22 -4.67
CA ILE A 118 -4.93 -12.05 -3.78
C ILE A 118 -4.16 -13.30 -3.34
N PHE A 119 -3.20 -13.77 -4.14
CA PHE A 119 -2.44 -14.97 -3.83
C PHE A 119 -0.97 -14.69 -3.53
N LEU A 120 -0.21 -14.13 -4.48
CA LEU A 120 1.25 -14.01 -4.36
C LEU A 120 1.69 -13.06 -3.24
N PHE A 121 1.19 -11.83 -3.20
CA PHE A 121 1.57 -10.85 -2.17
C PHE A 121 1.20 -11.30 -0.75
N PRO A 122 -0.03 -11.75 -0.46
CA PRO A 122 -0.39 -12.28 0.86
C PRO A 122 0.45 -13.47 1.27
N LEU A 123 0.75 -14.37 0.34
CA LEU A 123 1.59 -15.53 0.63
C LEU A 123 3.02 -15.11 1.01
N ILE A 124 3.61 -14.19 0.24
CA ILE A 124 4.93 -13.61 0.55
C ILE A 124 4.89 -12.92 1.92
N GLU A 125 3.84 -12.17 2.23
CA GLU A 125 3.68 -11.46 3.49
C GLU A 125 3.56 -12.42 4.69
N ILE A 126 2.73 -13.45 4.58
CA ILE A 126 2.58 -14.50 5.59
C ILE A 126 3.91 -15.20 5.83
N PHE A 127 4.62 -15.59 4.76
CA PHE A 127 5.93 -16.21 4.90
C PHE A 127 6.97 -15.27 5.51
N ALA A 128 6.95 -13.98 5.16
CA ALA A 128 7.82 -12.98 5.76
C ALA A 128 7.54 -12.83 7.27
N PHE A 129 6.27 -12.78 7.69
CA PHE A 129 5.91 -12.77 9.10
C PHE A 129 6.37 -14.02 9.83
N LEU A 130 6.12 -15.21 9.28
CA LEU A 130 6.57 -16.48 9.87
C LEU A 130 8.10 -16.50 10.02
N TYR A 131 8.83 -16.09 8.98
CA TYR A 131 10.29 -16.07 8.96
C TYR A 131 10.90 -15.07 9.95
N LEU A 132 10.21 -13.97 10.24
CA LEU A 132 10.67 -12.95 11.20
C LEU A 132 10.25 -13.28 12.63
N LEU A 133 8.99 -13.68 12.84
CA LEU A 133 8.37 -13.78 14.16
C LEU A 133 8.60 -15.12 14.85
N ILE A 134 8.68 -16.23 14.10
CA ILE A 134 8.98 -17.55 14.70
C ILE A 134 10.39 -17.53 15.33
N PRO A 135 11.48 -17.16 14.62
CA PRO A 135 12.81 -17.15 15.22
C PRO A 135 12.93 -16.13 16.34
N TYR A 136 12.24 -14.99 16.23
CA TYR A 136 12.14 -14.03 17.32
C TYR A 136 11.58 -14.68 18.60
N SER A 137 10.51 -15.47 18.50
CA SER A 137 9.90 -16.15 19.65
C SER A 137 10.84 -17.18 20.32
N TYR A 138 11.75 -17.76 19.54
CA TYR A 138 12.79 -18.66 20.03
C TYR A 138 14.13 -17.96 20.34
N ASN A 139 14.17 -16.62 20.23
CA ASN A 139 15.36 -15.79 20.36
C ASN A 139 16.55 -16.28 19.51
N ARG A 140 16.28 -16.68 18.25
CA ARG A 140 17.29 -17.12 17.28
C ARG A 140 17.34 -16.20 16.08
N HIS A 141 18.54 -15.83 15.67
CA HIS A 141 18.77 -15.09 14.43
C HIS A 141 18.87 -16.05 13.25
N LEU A 142 18.18 -15.74 12.16
CA LEU A 142 18.28 -16.45 10.89
C LEU A 142 18.95 -15.57 9.83
N PRO A 143 19.67 -16.16 8.85
CA PRO A 143 20.37 -15.40 7.82
C PRO A 143 19.39 -14.73 6.84
N GLY A 144 19.51 -13.42 6.63
CA GLY A 144 18.68 -12.69 5.65
C GLY A 144 17.44 -12.01 6.23
N GLN A 145 17.24 -12.00 7.56
CA GLN A 145 16.14 -11.29 8.22
C GLN A 145 16.09 -9.79 7.88
N CYS A 146 17.24 -9.12 7.71
CA CYS A 146 17.28 -7.72 7.25
C CYS A 146 16.65 -7.56 5.86
N ILE A 147 16.91 -8.48 4.94
CA ILE A 147 16.41 -8.43 3.56
C ILE A 147 14.89 -8.64 3.56
N VAL A 148 14.41 -9.62 4.34
CA VAL A 148 12.97 -9.91 4.47
C VAL A 148 12.23 -8.73 5.07
N LEU A 149 12.75 -8.14 6.16
CA LEU A 149 12.12 -6.98 6.80
C LEU A 149 12.13 -5.75 5.87
N ARG A 150 13.17 -5.56 5.07
CA ARG A 150 13.20 -4.52 4.01
C ARG A 150 12.11 -4.74 2.98
N TRP A 151 12.00 -5.95 2.43
CA TRP A 151 10.96 -6.27 1.43
C TRP A 151 9.57 -6.14 1.99
N LEU A 152 9.35 -6.55 3.24
CA LEU A 152 8.07 -6.42 3.93
C LEU A 152 7.63 -4.94 4.03
N VAL A 153 8.55 -4.03 4.37
CA VAL A 153 8.26 -2.58 4.43
C VAL A 153 7.90 -2.02 3.04
N ILE A 154 8.55 -2.49 1.98
CA ILE A 154 8.25 -2.06 0.60
C ILE A 154 6.89 -2.63 0.16
N ALA A 155 6.65 -3.92 0.41
CA ALA A 155 5.47 -4.66 -0.02
C ALA A 155 4.19 -4.25 0.72
N GLU A 156 4.29 -3.69 1.93
CA GLU A 156 3.12 -3.23 2.71
C GLU A 156 2.22 -2.28 1.91
N SER A 157 2.80 -1.42 1.07
CA SER A 157 2.04 -0.49 0.24
C SER A 157 1.20 -1.18 -0.87
N TRP A 158 1.53 -2.44 -1.18
CA TRP A 158 0.93 -3.25 -2.24
C TRP A 158 -0.02 -4.33 -1.74
N SER A 159 -0.01 -4.64 -0.43
CA SER A 159 -0.96 -5.58 0.17
C SER A 159 -2.32 -4.89 0.31
N MET A 160 -3.30 -5.37 -0.46
CA MET A 160 -4.62 -4.74 -0.62
C MET A 160 -5.75 -5.73 -0.37
N LEU A 161 -5.55 -6.67 0.55
CA LEU A 161 -6.57 -7.69 0.83
C LEU A 161 -7.85 -7.10 1.42
N GLU A 162 -7.75 -6.03 2.21
CA GLU A 162 -8.89 -5.27 2.72
C GLU A 162 -9.69 -4.62 1.61
N VAL A 163 -9.02 -4.20 0.54
CA VAL A 163 -9.64 -3.60 -0.63
C VAL A 163 -10.43 -4.67 -1.41
N PHE A 164 -9.84 -5.85 -1.60
CA PHE A 164 -10.54 -6.97 -2.23
C PHE A 164 -11.75 -7.44 -1.41
N MET A 165 -11.63 -7.49 -0.08
CA MET A 165 -12.76 -7.76 0.82
C MET A 165 -13.92 -6.79 0.58
N LEU A 166 -13.64 -5.48 0.54
CA LEU A 166 -14.66 -4.46 0.27
C LEU A 166 -15.25 -4.62 -1.14
N ALA A 167 -14.39 -4.89 -2.12
CA ALA A 167 -14.80 -5.09 -3.50
C ALA A 167 -15.76 -6.27 -3.68
N MET A 168 -15.55 -7.37 -2.94
CA MET A 168 -16.47 -8.50 -2.90
C MET A 168 -17.83 -8.11 -2.34
N VAL A 169 -17.87 -7.37 -1.22
CA VAL A 169 -19.13 -6.93 -0.61
C VAL A 169 -19.91 -6.00 -1.54
N VAL A 170 -19.21 -5.11 -2.26
CA VAL A 170 -19.84 -4.25 -3.28
C VAL A 170 -20.31 -5.08 -4.47
N GLY A 171 -19.48 -6.01 -4.95
CA GLY A 171 -19.80 -6.90 -6.06
C GLY A 171 -21.02 -7.78 -5.78
N SER A 172 -21.15 -8.33 -4.57
CA SER A 172 -22.30 -9.16 -4.20
C SER A 172 -23.61 -8.39 -4.21
N VAL A 173 -23.60 -7.12 -3.79
CA VAL A 173 -24.78 -6.25 -3.88
C VAL A 173 -25.12 -5.94 -5.33
N LYS A 174 -24.12 -5.68 -6.18
CA LYS A 174 -24.35 -5.41 -7.61
C LYS A 174 -24.93 -6.62 -8.35
N MET A 175 -24.58 -7.85 -7.97
CA MET A 175 -25.16 -9.05 -8.61
C MET A 175 -26.54 -9.43 -8.08
N ALA A 176 -26.99 -8.88 -6.95
CA ALA A 176 -28.21 -9.33 -6.28
C ALA A 176 -29.47 -9.18 -7.16
N ASP A 177 -29.43 -8.30 -8.16
CA ASP A 177 -30.51 -8.10 -9.12
C ASP A 177 -30.57 -9.16 -10.22
N MET A 178 -29.46 -9.88 -10.46
CA MET A 178 -29.32 -10.86 -11.55
C MET A 178 -29.31 -12.31 -11.08
N ALA A 179 -28.79 -12.58 -9.87
CA ALA A 179 -28.65 -13.91 -9.30
C ALA A 179 -28.75 -13.89 -7.78
N VAL A 180 -29.25 -14.99 -7.19
CA VAL A 180 -29.16 -15.17 -5.74
C VAL A 180 -27.74 -15.61 -5.42
N LEU A 181 -27.02 -14.73 -4.74
CA LEU A 181 -25.62 -14.90 -4.42
C LEU A 181 -25.46 -15.22 -2.94
N HIS A 182 -24.93 -16.40 -2.65
CA HIS A 182 -24.63 -16.85 -1.30
C HIS A 182 -23.12 -16.81 -1.06
N LEU A 183 -22.70 -16.10 -0.01
CA LEU A 183 -21.31 -16.15 0.46
C LEU A 183 -21.11 -17.42 1.30
N ASP A 184 -20.15 -18.25 0.89
CA ASP A 184 -19.83 -19.53 1.52
C ASP A 184 -18.72 -19.42 2.57
N GLU A 185 -18.33 -20.54 3.18
CA GLU A 185 -17.31 -20.59 4.23
C GLU A 185 -15.96 -20.01 3.81
N GLY A 186 -15.60 -20.10 2.52
CA GLY A 186 -14.38 -19.52 1.97
C GLY A 186 -14.34 -18.00 2.11
N ALA A 187 -15.47 -17.32 1.87
CA ALA A 187 -15.56 -15.86 2.01
C ALA A 187 -15.38 -15.42 3.48
N TYR A 188 -16.03 -16.10 4.43
CA TYR A 188 -15.87 -15.80 5.86
C TYR A 188 -14.44 -16.09 6.36
N THR A 189 -13.84 -17.17 5.88
CA THR A 189 -12.45 -17.52 6.19
C THR A 189 -11.49 -16.47 5.64
N PHE A 190 -11.76 -15.96 4.44
CA PHE A 190 -11.02 -14.85 3.84
C PHE A 190 -11.17 -13.56 4.66
N PHE A 191 -12.37 -13.20 5.12
CA PHE A 191 -12.56 -12.04 6.01
C PHE A 191 -11.78 -12.18 7.32
N ALA A 192 -11.78 -13.37 7.91
CA ALA A 192 -10.98 -13.67 9.09
C ALA A 192 -9.47 -13.53 8.80
N LEU A 193 -9.01 -13.99 7.63
CA LEU A 193 -7.62 -13.83 7.19
C LEU A 193 -7.23 -12.35 7.14
N VAL A 194 -8.04 -11.51 6.47
CA VAL A 194 -7.79 -10.06 6.38
C VAL A 194 -7.70 -9.44 7.77
N ALA A 195 -8.64 -9.76 8.66
CA ALA A 195 -8.63 -9.26 10.03
C ALA A 195 -7.36 -9.69 10.80
N VAL A 196 -6.92 -10.95 10.65
CA VAL A 196 -5.71 -11.48 11.30
C VAL A 196 -4.45 -10.83 10.74
N LEU A 197 -4.36 -10.57 9.44
CA LEU A 197 -3.22 -9.87 8.84
C LEU A 197 -3.15 -8.41 9.31
N ILE A 198 -4.27 -7.67 9.31
CA ILE A 198 -4.35 -6.30 9.86
C ILE A 198 -3.92 -6.30 11.33
N LEU A 199 -4.43 -7.25 12.14
CA LEU A 199 -4.04 -7.37 13.54
C LEU A 199 -2.54 -7.68 13.69
N THR A 200 -1.98 -8.54 12.85
CA THR A 200 -0.54 -8.85 12.84
C THR A 200 0.28 -7.59 12.54
N PHE A 201 -0.09 -6.82 11.51
CA PHE A 201 0.57 -5.56 11.16
C PHE A 201 0.50 -4.52 12.26
N VAL A 202 -0.67 -4.29 12.85
CA VAL A 202 -0.84 -3.30 13.94
C VAL A 202 -0.01 -3.70 15.16
N LYS A 203 0.18 -4.99 15.41
CA LYS A 203 1.02 -5.49 16.52
C LYS A 203 2.50 -5.57 16.18
N LEU A 204 2.87 -5.46 14.90
CA LEU A 204 4.25 -5.57 14.44
C LEU A 204 5.01 -4.26 14.72
N ASN A 205 5.82 -4.23 15.79
CA ASN A 205 6.73 -3.13 16.03
C ASN A 205 8.01 -3.29 15.18
N ARG A 206 8.01 -2.70 13.99
CA ARG A 206 9.14 -2.73 13.04
C ARG A 206 10.43 -2.26 13.67
N ARG A 207 10.37 -1.19 14.47
CA ARG A 207 11.54 -0.61 15.13
C ARG A 207 12.16 -1.59 16.12
N HIS A 208 11.33 -2.31 16.86
CA HIS A 208 11.78 -3.34 17.78
C HIS A 208 12.44 -4.51 17.04
N LEU A 209 11.82 -5.02 15.98
CA LEU A 209 12.42 -6.07 15.14
C LEU A 209 13.78 -5.66 14.58
N TRP A 210 13.86 -4.44 14.04
CA TRP A 210 15.11 -3.88 13.56
C TRP A 210 16.15 -3.77 14.68
N SER A 211 15.78 -3.33 15.88
CA SER A 211 16.71 -3.24 17.03
C SER A 211 17.15 -4.60 17.55
N TRP A 212 16.29 -5.62 17.46
CA TRP A 212 16.62 -6.99 17.83
C TRP A 212 17.61 -7.60 16.83
N ILE A 213 17.42 -7.39 15.53
CA ILE A 213 18.34 -7.87 14.49
C ILE A 213 19.68 -7.11 14.54
N ASN A 214 19.62 -5.77 14.63
CA ASN A 214 20.79 -4.91 14.75
C ASN A 214 20.47 -3.72 15.65
N THR A 215 21.11 -3.70 16.83
CA THR A 215 20.92 -2.67 17.84
C THR A 215 21.46 -1.30 17.42
N ASN A 216 22.38 -1.26 16.45
CA ASN A 216 22.92 0.00 15.98
C ASN A 216 21.93 0.70 15.03
N ASN A 217 21.52 1.91 15.43
CA ASN A 217 20.62 2.78 14.67
C ASN A 217 21.31 4.07 14.21
N TYR A 218 22.59 4.24 14.50
CA TYR A 218 23.34 5.46 14.20
C TYR A 218 24.71 5.09 13.64
N PHE A 219 24.94 5.45 12.38
CA PHE A 219 26.16 5.15 11.63
C PHE A 219 26.80 6.46 11.20
N SER A 220 28.01 6.73 11.67
CA SER A 220 28.70 7.98 11.44
C SER A 220 30.22 7.80 11.52
N MET A 221 30.98 8.49 10.66
CA MET A 221 32.45 8.41 10.60
C MET A 221 33.15 9.61 11.25
N GLY A 222 32.42 10.67 11.58
CA GLY A 222 32.98 11.88 12.17
C GLY A 222 32.06 12.52 13.21
N PRO A 223 32.60 13.13 14.28
CA PRO A 223 31.80 13.91 15.21
C PRO A 223 31.18 15.11 14.47
N ASP A 224 29.89 15.36 14.74
CA ASP A 224 29.10 16.48 14.20
C ASP A 224 28.86 16.50 12.68
N GLU A 225 28.88 15.35 12.00
CA GLU A 225 28.46 15.28 10.60
C GLU A 225 26.94 15.31 10.43
N ILE A 226 26.49 15.78 9.26
CA ILE A 226 25.06 15.77 8.89
C ILE A 226 24.61 14.32 8.73
N VAL A 227 23.52 13.96 9.40
CA VAL A 227 22.94 12.61 9.35
C VAL A 227 21.58 12.63 8.67
N TYR A 228 21.30 11.55 7.94
CA TYR A 228 20.05 11.36 7.19
C TYR A 228 19.32 10.11 7.67
N ASP A 229 17.99 10.16 7.67
CA ASP A 229 17.12 9.02 8.01
C ASP A 229 16.97 8.07 6.83
N CYS A 230 17.24 6.79 7.06
CA CYS A 230 16.93 5.73 6.12
C CYS A 230 15.42 5.47 6.07
N ARG A 231 14.84 5.56 4.87
CA ARG A 231 13.38 5.38 4.64
C ARG A 231 12.84 4.00 5.02
N ILE A 232 13.70 2.98 5.04
CA ILE A 232 13.30 1.59 5.30
C ILE A 232 13.41 1.24 6.79
N CYS A 233 14.57 1.51 7.40
CA CYS A 233 14.88 1.04 8.74
C CYS A 233 14.99 2.16 9.80
N HIS A 234 14.84 3.42 9.39
CA HIS A 234 14.99 4.60 10.25
C HIS A 234 16.33 4.69 11.00
N ALA A 235 17.37 4.07 10.44
CA ALA A 235 18.73 4.28 10.89
C ALA A 235 19.22 5.65 10.43
N MET A 236 19.90 6.35 11.33
CA MET A 236 20.61 7.60 11.06
C MET A 236 21.94 7.24 10.40
N VAL A 237 22.17 7.77 9.20
CA VAL A 237 23.37 7.51 8.40
C VAL A 237 24.04 8.85 8.08
N GLY A 238 25.31 8.97 8.48
CA GLY A 238 26.13 10.15 8.23
C GLY A 238 26.42 10.39 6.76
N GLU A 239 26.57 11.65 6.39
CA GLU A 239 26.83 12.10 5.01
C GLU A 239 28.05 11.42 4.39
N SER A 240 29.12 11.25 5.17
CA SER A 240 30.36 10.59 4.71
C SER A 240 30.15 9.13 4.28
N ILE A 241 29.19 8.44 4.88
CA ILE A 241 28.86 7.05 4.53
C ILE A 241 28.03 7.04 3.24
N ILE A 242 27.03 7.92 3.14
CA ILE A 242 26.19 8.05 1.95
C ILE A 242 27.04 8.32 0.70
N ASP A 243 28.04 9.19 0.81
CA ASP A 243 28.92 9.55 -0.32
C ASP A 243 29.87 8.43 -0.75
N ARG A 244 30.15 7.48 0.14
CA ARG A 244 31.06 6.37 -0.14
C ARG A 244 30.34 5.14 -0.64
N THR A 245 29.22 4.77 -0.01
CA THR A 245 28.54 3.50 -0.26
C THR A 245 27.20 3.65 -0.97
N HIS A 246 26.54 4.80 -0.87
CA HIS A 246 25.14 5.01 -1.29
C HIS A 246 24.14 4.01 -0.70
N GLU A 247 24.53 3.25 0.32
CA GLU A 247 23.74 2.18 0.92
C GLU A 247 23.66 2.35 2.44
N CYS A 248 22.49 2.07 3.00
CA CYS A 248 22.31 2.03 4.44
C CYS A 248 23.08 0.85 5.06
N PRO A 249 23.99 1.07 6.03
CA PRO A 249 24.77 -0.02 6.65
C PRO A 249 23.92 -1.06 7.42
N ARG A 250 22.67 -0.73 7.75
CA ARG A 250 21.78 -1.61 8.54
C ARG A 250 20.89 -2.49 7.68
N CYS A 251 20.25 -1.93 6.66
CA CYS A 251 19.28 -2.64 5.82
C CYS A 251 19.72 -2.80 4.36
N HIS A 252 20.89 -2.27 3.99
CA HIS A 252 21.47 -2.31 2.65
C HIS A 252 20.53 -1.76 1.57
N SER A 253 19.58 -0.89 1.94
CA SER A 253 18.77 -0.16 0.96
C SER A 253 19.57 1.02 0.45
N GLU A 254 19.37 1.38 -0.82
CA GLU A 254 19.90 2.62 -1.36
C GLU A 254 19.41 3.81 -0.53
N ILE A 255 20.33 4.71 -0.17
CA ILE A 255 20.03 5.90 0.62
C ILE A 255 20.53 7.13 -0.10
N HIS A 256 19.68 8.15 -0.16
CA HIS A 256 20.00 9.43 -0.79
C HIS A 256 19.70 10.58 0.17
N ARG A 257 20.49 11.66 0.07
CA ARG A 257 20.29 12.90 0.83
C ARG A 257 18.88 13.48 0.57
N ARG A 258 18.49 13.53 -0.70
CA ARG A 258 17.17 13.92 -1.23
C ARG A 258 16.77 12.93 -2.33
N ILE A 259 15.46 12.78 -2.59
CA ILE A 259 15.03 11.92 -3.70
C ILE A 259 15.53 12.54 -5.02
N PRO A 260 16.35 11.83 -5.82
CA PRO A 260 16.89 12.37 -7.06
C PRO A 260 15.77 12.61 -8.07
N HIS A 261 15.77 13.81 -8.66
CA HIS A 261 14.79 14.25 -9.66
C HIS A 261 13.32 14.16 -9.19
N SER A 262 13.06 14.30 -7.89
CA SER A 262 11.71 14.15 -7.29
C SER A 262 10.62 14.93 -8.03
N LEU A 263 10.81 16.23 -8.24
CA LEU A 263 9.84 17.08 -8.94
C LEU A 263 9.63 16.67 -10.39
N GLN A 264 10.68 16.23 -11.08
CA GLN A 264 10.58 15.80 -12.48
C GLN A 264 9.81 14.48 -12.58
N LYS A 265 10.16 13.48 -11.76
CA LYS A 265 9.48 12.18 -11.70
C LYS A 265 8.01 12.33 -11.35
N SER A 266 7.71 13.04 -10.26
CA SER A 266 6.33 13.29 -9.83
C SER A 266 5.53 14.09 -10.86
N THR A 267 6.11 15.12 -11.50
CA THR A 267 5.43 15.87 -12.58
C THR A 267 5.12 14.96 -13.77
N ALA A 268 6.08 14.16 -14.24
CA ALA A 268 5.87 13.27 -15.39
C ALA A 268 4.78 12.23 -15.12
N LEU A 269 4.79 11.61 -13.93
CA LEU A 269 3.80 10.62 -13.52
C LEU A 269 2.40 11.23 -13.35
N VAL A 270 2.28 12.42 -12.75
CA VAL A 270 1.00 13.13 -12.60
C VAL A 270 0.43 13.53 -13.96
N ILE A 271 1.26 14.01 -14.89
CA ILE A 271 0.81 14.33 -16.26
C ILE A 271 0.32 13.07 -16.98
N ALA A 272 1.09 11.97 -16.93
CA ALA A 272 0.69 10.71 -17.53
C ALA A 272 -0.64 10.19 -16.96
N ALA A 273 -0.80 10.25 -15.64
CA ALA A 273 -2.04 9.88 -14.97
C ALA A 273 -3.21 10.80 -15.35
N ALA A 274 -2.99 12.11 -15.45
CA ALA A 274 -4.03 13.06 -15.86
C ALA A 274 -4.52 12.80 -17.30
N VAL A 275 -3.60 12.44 -18.22
CA VAL A 275 -3.95 12.07 -19.60
C VAL A 275 -4.78 10.78 -19.62
N LEU A 276 -4.39 9.77 -18.84
CA LEU A 276 -5.10 8.48 -18.77
C LEU A 276 -6.43 8.56 -17.99
N TYR A 277 -6.61 9.57 -17.15
CA TYR A 277 -7.86 9.78 -16.42
C TYR A 277 -9.04 10.09 -17.36
N VAL A 278 -8.79 10.72 -18.51
CA VAL A 278 -9.83 11.00 -19.51
C VAL A 278 -10.39 9.69 -20.12
N PRO A 279 -9.59 8.81 -20.76
CA PRO A 279 -10.11 7.55 -21.27
C PRO A 279 -10.64 6.64 -20.17
N ALA A 280 -10.08 6.68 -18.95
CA ALA A 280 -10.59 5.89 -17.82
C ALA A 280 -12.05 6.22 -17.43
N ASN A 281 -12.52 7.44 -17.66
CA ASN A 281 -13.89 7.85 -17.32
C ASN A 281 -14.83 7.92 -18.53
N VAL A 282 -14.28 8.01 -19.75
CA VAL A 282 -15.07 8.16 -20.99
C VAL A 282 -15.28 6.82 -21.70
N LEU A 283 -14.30 5.92 -21.65
CA LEU A 283 -14.43 4.62 -22.29
C LEU A 283 -15.36 3.71 -21.47
N PRO A 284 -15.99 2.71 -22.12
CA PRO A 284 -16.71 1.67 -21.40
C PRO A 284 -15.76 0.92 -20.47
N ILE A 285 -16.24 0.61 -19.26
CA ILE A 285 -15.56 -0.26 -18.30
C ILE A 285 -15.98 -1.71 -18.47
N MET A 286 -17.21 -1.95 -18.92
CA MET A 286 -17.76 -3.27 -19.14
C MET A 286 -18.83 -3.26 -20.22
N THR A 287 -18.91 -4.35 -20.98
CA THR A 287 -20.01 -4.61 -21.91
C THR A 287 -20.76 -5.87 -21.49
N TYR A 288 -22.08 -5.79 -21.55
CA TYR A 288 -22.99 -6.91 -21.31
C TYR A 288 -23.64 -7.27 -22.64
N SER A 289 -23.66 -8.55 -22.97
CA SER A 289 -24.37 -9.04 -24.14
C SER A 289 -25.44 -10.06 -23.78
N THR A 290 -26.66 -9.80 -24.25
CA THR A 290 -27.83 -10.68 -24.14
C THR A 290 -28.55 -10.78 -25.46
N LEU A 291 -28.76 -12.00 -25.97
CA LEU A 291 -29.65 -12.28 -27.12
C LEU A 291 -29.42 -11.37 -28.35
N GLY A 292 -28.18 -10.93 -28.57
CA GLY A 292 -27.77 -10.11 -29.73
C GLY A 292 -27.77 -8.59 -29.49
N GLU A 293 -28.26 -8.11 -28.34
CA GLU A 293 -28.10 -6.72 -27.91
C GLU A 293 -26.88 -6.58 -27.00
N THR A 294 -26.07 -5.56 -27.27
CA THR A 294 -24.86 -5.23 -26.50
C THR A 294 -25.07 -3.89 -25.81
N GLU A 295 -25.07 -3.89 -24.49
CA GLU A 295 -25.08 -2.67 -23.69
C GLU A 295 -23.71 -2.43 -23.09
N THR A 296 -23.32 -1.16 -23.01
CA THR A 296 -21.98 -0.77 -22.58
C THR A 296 -22.08 0.24 -21.44
N ASP A 297 -21.37 0.00 -20.35
CA ASP A 297 -21.36 0.90 -19.22
C ASP A 297 -20.01 1.58 -19.03
N THR A 298 -20.07 2.86 -18.69
CA THR A 298 -18.97 3.63 -18.12
C THR A 298 -19.06 3.56 -16.59
N ILE A 299 -18.01 4.00 -15.90
CA ILE A 299 -18.04 4.17 -14.44
C ILE A 299 -19.22 5.06 -14.02
N PHE A 300 -19.47 6.15 -14.77
CA PHE A 300 -20.53 7.09 -14.46
C PHE A 300 -21.92 6.50 -14.71
N SER A 301 -22.14 5.79 -15.83
CA SER A 301 -23.44 5.15 -16.08
C SER A 301 -23.75 4.07 -15.05
N GLY A 302 -22.75 3.29 -14.61
CA GLY A 302 -22.91 2.32 -13.53
C GLY A 302 -23.32 2.96 -12.20
N VAL A 303 -22.81 4.16 -11.87
CA VAL A 303 -23.27 4.93 -10.69
C VAL A 303 -24.72 5.37 -10.86
N VAL A 304 -25.10 5.83 -12.04
CA VAL A 304 -26.48 6.27 -12.33
C VAL A 304 -27.46 5.10 -12.21
N GLU A 305 -27.10 3.93 -12.72
CA GLU A 305 -27.91 2.70 -12.62
C GLU A 305 -28.14 2.29 -11.15
N LEU A 306 -27.08 2.30 -10.32
CA LEU A 306 -27.21 2.02 -8.89
C LEU A 306 -28.15 3.00 -8.16
N ILE A 307 -28.19 4.27 -8.59
CA ILE A 307 -29.14 5.25 -8.04
C ILE A 307 -30.58 4.92 -8.46
N GLN A 308 -30.78 4.48 -9.71
CA GLN A 308 -32.10 4.09 -10.21
C GLN A 308 -32.64 2.84 -9.50
N GLN A 309 -31.77 1.92 -9.09
CA GLN A 309 -32.09 0.75 -8.28
C GLN A 309 -32.29 1.08 -6.78
N GLU A 310 -32.32 2.36 -6.40
CA GLU A 310 -32.43 2.82 -5.01
C GLU A 310 -31.26 2.37 -4.09
N LEU A 311 -30.13 1.92 -4.66
CA LEU A 311 -28.92 1.51 -3.95
C LEU A 311 -27.98 2.70 -3.68
N TRP A 312 -28.54 3.78 -3.11
CA TRP A 312 -27.85 5.06 -2.88
C TRP A 312 -26.50 4.92 -2.15
N GLY A 313 -26.44 4.03 -1.14
CA GLY A 313 -25.22 3.81 -0.37
C GLY A 313 -24.06 3.26 -1.22
N VAL A 314 -24.35 2.28 -2.07
CA VAL A 314 -23.34 1.68 -2.97
C VAL A 314 -22.92 2.68 -4.04
N ALA A 315 -23.89 3.40 -4.63
CA ALA A 315 -23.61 4.41 -5.63
C ALA A 315 -22.64 5.50 -5.13
N ILE A 316 -22.84 5.99 -3.89
CA ILE A 316 -21.95 6.99 -3.27
C ILE A 316 -20.53 6.43 -3.08
N ILE A 317 -20.41 5.18 -2.62
CA ILE A 317 -19.11 4.53 -2.40
C ILE A 317 -18.36 4.42 -3.73
N VAL A 318 -19.00 3.88 -4.77
CA VAL A 318 -18.40 3.70 -6.10
C VAL A 318 -18.05 5.06 -6.72
N PHE A 319 -18.97 6.02 -6.73
CA PHE A 319 -18.69 7.36 -7.27
C PHE A 319 -17.50 8.04 -6.59
N THR A 320 -17.45 7.94 -5.26
CA THR A 320 -16.38 8.57 -4.48
C THR A 320 -15.05 7.88 -4.74
N ALA A 321 -15.01 6.54 -4.75
CA ALA A 321 -13.80 5.76 -4.96
C ALA A 321 -13.26 5.88 -6.39
N SER A 322 -14.14 5.87 -7.40
CA SER A 322 -13.73 5.83 -8.81
C SER A 322 -13.49 7.19 -9.43
N ILE A 323 -14.26 8.20 -9.03
CA ILE A 323 -14.19 9.51 -9.68
C ILE A 323 -13.54 10.52 -8.75
N LEU A 324 -14.12 10.73 -7.56
CA LEU A 324 -13.68 11.81 -6.68
C LEU A 324 -12.27 11.58 -6.11
N VAL A 325 -11.95 10.36 -5.69
CA VAL A 325 -10.65 10.03 -5.06
C VAL A 325 -9.47 10.21 -6.03
N PRO A 326 -9.47 9.63 -7.26
CA PRO A 326 -8.39 9.84 -8.21
C PRO A 326 -8.28 11.29 -8.66
N MET A 327 -9.42 11.97 -8.87
CA MET A 327 -9.45 13.39 -9.20
C MET A 327 -8.83 14.24 -8.08
N ALA A 328 -9.20 14.00 -6.83
CA ALA A 328 -8.64 14.68 -5.67
C ALA A 328 -7.12 14.45 -5.56
N LYS A 329 -6.64 13.22 -5.75
CA LYS A 329 -5.20 12.92 -5.77
C LYS A 329 -4.47 13.71 -6.85
N LEU A 330 -4.99 13.73 -8.08
CA LEU A 330 -4.38 14.48 -9.19
C LEU A 330 -4.32 15.97 -8.88
N ILE A 331 -5.40 16.55 -8.33
CA ILE A 331 -5.45 17.96 -7.94
C ILE A 331 -4.43 18.27 -6.84
N ILE A 332 -4.42 17.46 -5.77
CA ILE A 332 -3.53 17.68 -4.62
C ILE A 332 -2.07 17.55 -5.05
N LEU A 333 -1.68 16.49 -5.76
CA LEU A 333 -0.31 16.31 -6.22
C LEU A 333 0.13 17.43 -7.17
N SER A 334 -0.73 17.82 -8.11
CA SER A 334 -0.45 18.95 -9.02
C SER A 334 -0.24 20.26 -8.24
N TYR A 335 -1.09 20.52 -7.24
CA TYR A 335 -0.97 21.68 -6.36
C TYR A 335 0.33 21.64 -5.55
N LEU A 336 0.69 20.50 -4.97
CA LEU A 336 1.92 20.35 -4.18
C LEU A 336 3.16 20.62 -5.05
N ILE A 337 3.23 19.99 -6.23
CA ILE A 337 4.32 20.19 -7.21
C ILE A 337 4.42 21.66 -7.62
N TRP A 338 3.30 22.29 -7.98
CA TRP A 338 3.26 23.70 -8.33
C TRP A 338 3.71 24.59 -7.16
N SER A 339 3.24 24.32 -5.95
CA SER A 339 3.55 25.13 -4.76
C SER A 339 5.04 25.11 -4.41
N VAL A 340 5.71 23.97 -4.62
CA VAL A 340 7.16 23.85 -4.44
C VAL A 340 7.90 24.59 -5.55
N LYS A 341 7.51 24.41 -6.82
CA LYS A 341 8.12 25.12 -7.97
C LYS A 341 7.97 26.64 -7.89
N ALA A 342 6.82 27.11 -7.39
CA ALA A 342 6.54 28.52 -7.20
C ALA A 342 7.14 29.11 -5.91
N GLY A 343 7.82 28.30 -5.08
CA GLY A 343 8.44 28.76 -3.84
C GLY A 343 7.44 29.32 -2.83
N VAL A 344 6.24 28.74 -2.76
CA VAL A 344 5.18 29.23 -1.86
C VAL A 344 5.61 29.00 -0.41
N LYS A 345 5.68 30.10 0.35
CA LYS A 345 6.15 30.10 1.76
C LYS A 345 5.04 29.86 2.78
N ARG A 346 3.79 30.22 2.44
CA ARG A 346 2.65 30.12 3.38
C ARG A 346 2.07 28.71 3.40
N GLY A 347 1.57 28.28 4.56
CA GLY A 347 0.78 27.05 4.67
C GLY A 347 1.55 25.74 4.52
N ALA A 348 2.83 25.66 4.94
CA ALA A 348 3.58 24.39 4.93
C ALA A 348 2.87 23.26 5.69
N LYS A 349 2.30 23.54 6.86
CA LYS A 349 1.48 22.57 7.63
C LYS A 349 0.27 22.06 6.84
N GLN A 350 -0.46 22.95 6.16
CA GLN A 350 -1.62 22.56 5.33
C GLN A 350 -1.20 21.70 4.15
N ARG A 351 -0.09 22.03 3.49
CA ARG A 351 0.47 21.24 2.37
C ARG A 351 0.97 19.87 2.83
N ALA A 352 1.64 19.80 3.98
CA ALA A 352 2.05 18.54 4.59
C ALA A 352 0.82 17.68 4.94
N PHE A 353 -0.25 18.28 5.46
CA PHE A 353 -1.51 17.58 5.69
C PHE A 353 -2.15 17.06 4.39
N LEU A 354 -2.20 17.88 3.34
CA LEU A 354 -2.70 17.46 2.03
C LEU A 354 -1.88 16.30 1.45
N PHE A 355 -0.55 16.32 1.60
CA PHE A 355 0.29 15.19 1.21
C PHE A 355 -0.03 13.92 1.99
N LYS A 356 -0.15 14.00 3.33
CA LYS A 356 -0.57 12.85 4.16
C LYS A 356 -1.93 12.29 3.73
N LEU A 357 -2.88 13.16 3.36
CA LEU A 357 -4.17 12.73 2.84
C LEU A 357 -4.00 11.90 1.56
N THR A 358 -3.10 12.28 0.66
CA THR A 358 -2.84 11.49 -0.56
C THR A 358 -2.25 10.11 -0.28
N GLU A 359 -1.38 9.97 0.74
CA GLU A 359 -0.81 8.68 1.15
C GLU A 359 -1.88 7.77 1.78
N ILE A 360 -2.74 8.32 2.65
CA ILE A 360 -3.83 7.56 3.29
C ILE A 360 -4.80 7.03 2.25
N VAL A 361 -5.23 7.89 1.32
CA VAL A 361 -6.15 7.53 0.23
C VAL A 361 -5.44 6.66 -0.83
N GLY A 362 -4.10 6.68 -0.85
CA GLY A 362 -3.19 5.83 -1.63
C GLY A 362 -3.73 4.41 -1.86
N ARG A 363 -3.74 3.65 -0.75
CA ARG A 363 -4.07 2.21 -0.69
C ARG A 363 -5.50 1.88 -1.12
N TRP A 364 -6.46 2.77 -0.88
CA TRP A 364 -7.88 2.53 -1.16
C TRP A 364 -8.27 2.73 -2.63
N SER A 365 -7.39 3.32 -3.44
CA SER A 365 -7.76 3.73 -4.79
C SER A 365 -7.88 2.57 -5.80
N MET A 366 -7.49 1.35 -5.41
CA MET A 366 -7.60 0.15 -6.24
C MET A 366 -8.94 -0.60 -6.10
N VAL A 367 -9.84 -0.17 -5.19
CA VAL A 367 -11.14 -0.83 -4.94
C VAL A 367 -11.85 -1.18 -6.24
N ASP A 368 -11.94 -0.25 -7.18
CA ASP A 368 -12.81 -0.43 -8.34
C ASP A 368 -12.24 -1.41 -9.37
N VAL A 369 -10.92 -1.48 -9.50
CA VAL A 369 -10.26 -2.51 -10.32
C VAL A 369 -10.62 -3.90 -9.79
N TYR A 370 -10.63 -4.07 -8.47
CA TYR A 370 -11.04 -5.32 -7.84
C TYR A 370 -12.52 -5.61 -7.99
N VAL A 371 -13.39 -4.61 -7.80
CA VAL A 371 -14.85 -4.79 -7.95
C VAL A 371 -15.16 -5.32 -9.33
N VAL A 372 -14.64 -4.69 -10.38
CA VAL A 372 -14.89 -5.13 -11.76
C VAL A 372 -14.27 -6.49 -12.02
N THR A 373 -13.07 -6.75 -11.53
CA THR A 373 -12.42 -8.05 -11.78
C THR A 373 -13.17 -9.20 -11.10
N ILE A 374 -13.63 -9.01 -9.86
CA ILE A 374 -14.50 -9.98 -9.15
C ILE A 374 -15.80 -10.14 -9.91
N PHE A 375 -16.45 -9.05 -10.27
CA PHE A 375 -17.71 -9.07 -11.02
C PHE A 375 -17.58 -9.87 -12.33
N VAL A 376 -16.56 -9.55 -13.14
CA VAL A 376 -16.24 -10.28 -14.38
C VAL A 376 -16.00 -11.76 -14.09
N SER A 377 -15.25 -12.10 -13.05
CA SER A 377 -15.03 -13.51 -12.69
C SER A 377 -16.32 -14.22 -12.26
N LEU A 378 -17.24 -13.55 -11.55
CA LEU A 378 -18.49 -14.13 -11.06
C LEU A 378 -19.54 -14.28 -12.16
N VAL A 379 -19.71 -13.27 -13.02
CA VAL A 379 -20.74 -13.33 -14.08
C VAL A 379 -20.42 -14.40 -15.11
N GLN A 380 -19.15 -14.74 -15.29
CA GLN A 380 -18.73 -15.79 -16.23
C GLN A 380 -19.30 -17.18 -15.93
N PHE A 381 -19.77 -17.42 -14.70
CA PHE A 381 -20.42 -18.67 -14.30
C PHE A 381 -21.95 -18.67 -14.53
N GLY A 382 -22.53 -17.53 -14.93
CA GLY A 382 -23.96 -17.39 -15.26
C GLY A 382 -24.25 -17.64 -16.74
N PHE A 383 -25.25 -18.47 -17.05
CA PHE A 383 -25.63 -18.86 -18.42
C PHE A 383 -26.32 -17.76 -19.27
N VAL A 384 -26.66 -16.60 -18.70
CA VAL A 384 -27.56 -15.61 -19.33
C VAL A 384 -26.85 -14.36 -19.84
N TYR A 385 -25.73 -13.96 -19.24
CA TYR A 385 -25.01 -12.72 -19.55
C TYR A 385 -23.52 -12.99 -19.76
N THR A 386 -22.96 -12.52 -20.88
CA THR A 386 -21.51 -12.43 -21.04
C THR A 386 -21.05 -11.02 -20.72
N VAL A 387 -20.15 -10.89 -19.74
CA VAL A 387 -19.57 -9.62 -19.31
C VAL A 387 -18.10 -9.58 -19.71
N GLU A 388 -17.78 -8.63 -20.56
CA GLU A 388 -16.41 -8.42 -21.00
C GLU A 388 -15.87 -7.10 -20.42
N PRO A 389 -14.71 -7.13 -19.73
CA PRO A 389 -14.05 -5.91 -19.28
C PRO A 389 -13.45 -5.18 -20.47
N GLU A 390 -13.60 -3.86 -20.47
CA GLU A 390 -13.24 -2.99 -21.58
C GLU A 390 -12.04 -2.10 -21.28
N ALA A 391 -11.58 -1.35 -22.29
CA ALA A 391 -10.35 -0.55 -22.22
C ALA A 391 -10.28 0.45 -21.04
N ALA A 392 -11.42 0.91 -20.49
CA ALA A 392 -11.40 1.84 -19.37
C ALA A 392 -10.76 1.24 -18.12
N ILE A 393 -10.88 -0.07 -17.85
CA ILE A 393 -10.31 -0.67 -16.64
C ILE A 393 -8.78 -0.61 -16.64
N ILE A 394 -8.17 -0.77 -17.81
CA ILE A 394 -6.71 -0.71 -17.98
C ILE A 394 -6.26 0.73 -17.78
N ALA A 395 -6.95 1.70 -18.40
CA ALA A 395 -6.66 3.12 -18.22
C ALA A 395 -6.83 3.54 -16.76
N PHE A 396 -7.91 3.11 -16.10
CA PHE A 396 -8.21 3.40 -14.71
C PHE A 396 -7.14 2.81 -13.77
N GLY A 397 -6.81 1.52 -13.92
CA GLY A 397 -5.74 0.88 -13.14
C GLY A 397 -4.40 1.58 -13.32
N ALA A 398 -4.07 2.02 -14.54
CA ALA A 398 -2.86 2.79 -14.81
C ALA A 398 -2.87 4.16 -14.09
N VAL A 399 -4.00 4.89 -14.05
CA VAL A 399 -4.12 6.14 -13.27
C VAL A 399 -3.83 5.89 -11.79
N VAL A 400 -4.40 4.85 -11.22
CA VAL A 400 -4.23 4.52 -9.80
C VAL A 400 -2.76 4.20 -9.48
N ILE A 401 -2.13 3.33 -10.28
CA ILE A 401 -0.72 2.97 -10.09
C ILE A 401 0.18 4.20 -10.28
N LEU A 402 -0.02 4.98 -11.34
CA LEU A 402 0.81 6.15 -11.62
C LEU A 402 0.69 7.22 -10.53
N THR A 403 -0.51 7.45 -9.98
CA THR A 403 -0.70 8.42 -8.89
C THR A 403 -0.10 7.93 -7.57
N MET A 404 -0.11 6.62 -7.31
CA MET A 404 0.59 6.02 -6.15
C MET A 404 2.10 6.21 -6.27
N VAL A 405 2.70 5.82 -7.41
CA VAL A 405 4.15 5.99 -7.65
C VAL A 405 4.53 7.48 -7.68
N ALA A 406 3.65 8.36 -8.16
CA ALA A 406 3.88 9.82 -8.14
C ALA A 406 3.99 10.37 -6.71
N ALA A 407 3.16 9.89 -5.79
CA ALA A 407 3.21 10.28 -4.38
C ALA A 407 4.51 9.79 -3.73
N GLU A 408 4.92 8.54 -3.97
CA GLU A 408 6.19 7.99 -3.47
C GLU A 408 7.43 8.70 -4.03
N ALA A 409 7.37 9.14 -5.29
CA ALA A 409 8.43 9.88 -5.95
C ALA A 409 8.56 11.33 -5.47
N PHE A 410 7.51 11.89 -4.84
CA PHE A 410 7.50 13.26 -4.32
C PHE A 410 8.18 13.31 -2.94
N ASP A 411 9.18 14.18 -2.77
CA ASP A 411 9.89 14.36 -1.50
C ASP A 411 9.17 15.43 -0.65
N PRO A 412 8.43 15.05 0.41
CA PRO A 412 7.64 16.01 1.21
C PRO A 412 8.50 17.07 1.90
N ARG A 413 9.80 16.81 2.09
CA ARG A 413 10.75 17.77 2.68
C ARG A 413 10.90 19.04 1.83
N LEU A 414 10.68 18.94 0.51
CA LEU A 414 10.69 20.10 -0.38
C LEU A 414 9.62 21.16 -0.04
N ILE A 415 8.55 20.77 0.66
CA ILE A 415 7.51 21.70 1.14
C ILE A 415 8.09 22.64 2.22
N TRP A 416 9.05 22.15 2.99
CA TRP A 416 9.64 22.81 4.15
C TRP A 416 10.93 23.55 3.80
N ASP A 417 11.73 23.06 2.85
CA ASP A 417 12.99 23.70 2.42
C ASP A 417 12.83 25.19 2.06
N VAL A 418 11.66 25.56 1.50
CA VAL A 418 11.30 26.94 1.14
C VAL A 418 11.19 27.91 2.35
N LEU A 419 11.01 27.36 3.56
CA LEU A 419 10.99 28.10 4.82
C LEU A 419 12.40 28.29 5.41
N ASP A 420 13.27 27.29 5.27
CA ASP A 420 14.61 27.27 5.88
C ASP A 420 15.61 28.20 5.17
N ASP A 421 15.36 28.58 3.92
CA ASP A 421 16.10 29.58 3.13
C ASP A 421 16.20 30.98 3.79
N LYS A 422 15.57 31.17 4.95
CA LYS A 422 15.64 32.39 5.78
C LYS A 422 16.50 32.25 7.04
N ASN A 423 16.84 31.04 7.52
CA ASN A 423 17.72 30.87 8.68
C ASN A 423 19.21 30.88 8.30
N SER A 424 19.51 30.93 7.00
CA SER A 424 20.85 30.96 6.41
C SER A 424 21.23 32.31 5.78
N ARG A 425 20.50 33.41 6.06
CA ARG A 425 20.84 34.76 5.63
C ARG A 425 20.95 35.76 6.76
#